data_AF-A0A3A6QEI9-F1
#
_entry.id   AF-A0A3A6QEI9-F1
#
_cell.length_a   1.000
_cell.length_b   1.000
_cell.length_c   1.000
_cell.angle_alpha   90.00
_cell.angle_beta   90.00
_cell.angle_gamma   90.00
#
_symmetry.space_group_name_H-M   'P 1'
#
loop_
_entity.id
_entity.type
_entity.pdbx_description
1 polymer ?
#
loop_
_entity_poly.entity_id
_entity_poly.type
_entity_poly.pdbx_seq_one_letter_code
_entity_poly.pdbx_strand_id
1 'polypeptide(L)'
;MGIVGKEELAREVTAALGDWTPTQAHEQEAAFQDDLHEYLDARLNAGGGKILDSGGNFVVDRVNSDLDCDVVVSDTIGITVRQDLVADEIKRLAEQVREYQKSYTHVVVIACGSIDDDVWEQLQITYQDQHGMNNDPGSTPVMFLRRREVSYGNGKSAADYQQPADTTGESLLEMTVSAIQRRVRRLKR
;
A
#
# COMPACT_ATOMS: atom_id res chain seq x y z
N MET A 1 -22.52 15.11 0.28
CA MET A 1 -21.89 14.19 1.24
C MET A 1 -20.50 13.84 0.73
N GLY A 2 -19.44 13.98 1.54
CA GLY A 2 -18.23 13.14 1.38
C GLY A 2 -16.91 13.72 0.86
N ILE A 3 -16.73 15.04 0.66
CA ILE A 3 -15.40 15.56 0.27
C ILE A 3 -14.37 15.34 1.39
N VAL A 4 -14.80 15.48 2.64
CA VAL A 4 -13.95 15.33 3.84
C VAL A 4 -13.35 13.92 3.96
N GLY A 5 -14.02 12.88 3.45
CA GLY A 5 -13.50 11.50 3.53
C GLY A 5 -12.45 11.16 2.49
N LYS A 6 -12.48 11.79 1.30
CA LYS A 6 -11.58 11.45 0.18
C LYS A 6 -10.18 12.01 0.37
N GLU A 7 -10.07 13.25 0.84
CA GLU A 7 -8.77 13.86 1.16
C GLU A 7 -8.11 13.18 2.37
N GLU A 8 -8.90 12.81 3.37
CA GLU A 8 -8.41 12.04 4.52
C GLU A 8 -7.92 10.66 4.10
N LEU A 9 -8.69 9.94 3.27
CA LEU A 9 -8.25 8.68 2.68
C LEU A 9 -6.95 8.84 1.87
N ALA A 10 -6.84 9.89 1.05
CA ALA A 10 -5.64 10.16 0.27
C ALA A 10 -4.41 10.42 1.16
N ARG A 11 -4.59 11.13 2.28
CA ARG A 11 -3.52 11.37 3.26
C ARG A 11 -3.08 10.06 3.93
N GLU A 12 -4.02 9.20 4.31
CA GLU A 12 -3.73 7.92 4.94
C GLU A 12 -3.04 6.95 3.98
N VAL A 13 -3.51 6.86 2.72
CA VAL A 13 -2.84 6.08 1.67
C VAL A 13 -1.46 6.65 1.39
N THR A 14 -1.29 7.97 1.35
CA THR A 14 0.03 8.59 1.16
C THR A 14 0.99 8.27 2.30
N ALA A 15 0.53 8.34 3.55
CA ALA A 15 1.30 7.94 4.71
C ALA A 15 1.63 6.43 4.68
N ALA A 16 0.69 5.60 4.20
CA ALA A 16 0.88 4.17 3.99
C ALA A 16 2.02 3.89 3.01
N LEU A 17 1.92 4.48 1.83
CA LEU A 17 2.90 4.32 0.77
C LEU A 17 4.26 4.88 1.17
N GLY A 18 4.32 5.92 2.00
CA GLY A 18 5.57 6.49 2.53
C GLY A 18 6.47 5.49 3.25
N ASP A 19 5.89 4.57 4.04
CA ASP A 19 6.68 3.57 4.77
C ASP A 19 6.80 2.21 4.04
N TRP A 20 6.04 2.02 2.97
CA TRP A 20 6.13 0.81 2.16
C TRP A 20 7.40 0.81 1.33
N THR A 21 8.13 -0.30 1.37
CA THR A 21 9.07 -0.68 0.32
C THR A 21 8.80 -2.13 -0.07
N PRO A 22 9.09 -2.52 -1.32
CA PRO A 22 8.96 -3.91 -1.72
C PRO A 22 9.69 -4.84 -0.75
N THR A 23 9.05 -5.95 -0.38
CA THR A 23 9.63 -6.91 0.58
C THR A 23 10.92 -7.54 0.08
N GLN A 24 11.05 -7.69 -1.24
CA GLN A 24 12.24 -8.21 -1.91
C GLN A 24 12.35 -7.65 -3.33
N ALA A 25 13.47 -7.94 -3.99
CA ALA A 25 13.58 -7.75 -5.44
C ALA A 25 12.75 -8.84 -6.13
N HIS A 26 11.70 -8.45 -6.86
CA HIS A 26 10.91 -9.38 -7.65
C HIS A 26 11.34 -9.35 -9.12
N GLU A 27 11.20 -10.49 -9.80
CA GLU A 27 11.49 -10.62 -11.23
C GLU A 27 10.33 -10.14 -12.12
N GLN A 28 9.13 -9.97 -11.55
CA GLN A 28 7.91 -9.65 -12.28
C GLN A 28 7.18 -8.50 -11.60
N GLU A 29 6.71 -7.54 -12.40
CA GLU A 29 5.92 -6.40 -11.94
C GLU A 29 4.66 -6.85 -11.16
N ALA A 30 4.02 -7.94 -11.61
CA ALA A 30 2.86 -8.53 -10.94
C ALA A 30 3.11 -8.86 -9.46
N ALA A 31 4.33 -9.28 -9.11
CA ALA A 31 4.68 -9.59 -7.72
C ALA A 31 4.88 -8.33 -6.87
N PHE A 32 5.35 -7.22 -7.44
CA PHE A 32 5.36 -5.93 -6.75
C PHE A 32 3.94 -5.41 -6.51
N GLN A 33 3.03 -5.62 -7.46
CA GLN A 33 1.63 -5.26 -7.32
C GLN A 33 0.94 -6.08 -6.21
N ASP A 34 1.22 -7.39 -6.15
CA ASP A 34 0.71 -8.28 -5.09
C ASP A 34 1.23 -7.88 -3.71
N ASP A 35 2.54 -7.62 -3.59
CA ASP A 35 3.16 -7.17 -2.33
C ASP A 35 2.57 -5.83 -1.85
N LEU A 36 2.32 -4.90 -2.78
CA LEU A 36 1.68 -3.64 -2.47
C LEU A 36 0.22 -3.81 -2.03
N HIS A 37 -0.54 -4.66 -2.73
CA HIS A 37 -1.94 -4.93 -2.43
C HIS A 37 -2.10 -5.50 -1.01
N GLU A 38 -1.35 -6.57 -0.71
CA GLU A 38 -1.37 -7.20 0.62
C GLU A 38 -0.97 -6.21 1.72
N TYR A 39 0.05 -5.39 1.46
CA TYR A 39 0.49 -4.38 2.42
C TYR A 39 -0.57 -3.32 2.70
N LEU A 40 -1.18 -2.75 1.66
CA LEU A 40 -2.17 -1.69 1.80
C LEU A 40 -3.43 -2.23 2.48
N ASP A 41 -3.89 -3.42 2.09
CA ASP A 41 -5.02 -4.07 2.75
C ASP A 41 -4.76 -4.26 4.24
N ALA A 42 -3.61 -4.85 4.60
CA ALA A 42 -3.25 -5.08 5.98
C ALA A 42 -3.08 -3.78 6.78
N ARG A 43 -2.36 -2.79 6.22
CA ARG A 43 -2.06 -1.53 6.93
C ARG A 43 -3.29 -0.65 7.10
N LEU A 44 -4.13 -0.51 6.07
CA LEU A 44 -5.31 0.35 6.14
C LEU A 44 -6.40 -0.27 7.02
N ASN A 45 -6.46 -1.61 7.09
CA ASN A 45 -7.42 -2.32 7.93
C ASN A 45 -6.88 -2.69 9.32
N ALA A 46 -5.59 -2.45 9.60
CA ALA A 46 -5.01 -2.67 10.92
C ALA A 46 -5.63 -1.75 11.98
N GLY A 47 -6.15 -2.35 13.06
CA GLY A 47 -6.75 -1.62 14.18
C GLY A 47 -8.27 -1.37 14.08
N GLY A 48 -8.95 -2.06 13.16
CA GLY A 48 -10.41 -2.08 13.06
C GLY A 48 -10.97 -0.75 12.55
N GLY A 49 -10.80 -0.49 11.25
CA GLY A 49 -11.57 0.51 10.49
C GLY A 49 -11.76 1.87 11.18
N LYS A 50 -10.68 2.46 11.75
CA LYS A 50 -10.80 3.69 12.56
C LYS A 50 -11.15 4.96 11.77
N ILE A 51 -11.14 4.91 10.44
CA ILE A 51 -11.36 6.10 9.59
C ILE A 51 -12.80 6.18 9.09
N LEU A 52 -13.57 5.10 9.16
CA LEU A 52 -15.01 5.16 8.94
C LEU A 52 -15.71 5.21 10.30
N ASP A 53 -16.36 6.34 10.59
CA ASP A 53 -17.36 6.52 11.67
C ASP A 53 -18.63 5.65 11.42
N SER A 54 -18.44 4.51 10.74
CA SER A 54 -19.42 3.55 10.25
C SER A 54 -18.95 2.10 10.39
N GLY A 55 -17.76 1.84 10.94
CA GLY A 55 -17.26 0.48 11.19
C GLY A 55 -16.95 -0.34 9.93
N GLY A 56 -16.65 0.34 8.82
CA GLY A 56 -16.27 -0.31 7.55
C GLY A 56 -14.77 -0.48 7.41
N ASN A 57 -14.35 -1.58 6.76
CA ASN A 57 -12.99 -1.75 6.27
C ASN A 57 -12.80 -0.97 4.96
N PHE A 58 -11.56 -0.56 4.67
CA PHE A 58 -11.22 -0.05 3.34
C PHE A 58 -11.17 -1.20 2.36
N VAL A 59 -11.77 -0.98 1.18
CA VAL A 59 -11.66 -1.90 0.06
C VAL A 59 -10.40 -1.55 -0.72
N VAL A 60 -9.52 -2.52 -0.88
CA VAL A 60 -8.32 -2.43 -1.72
C VAL A 60 -8.49 -3.49 -2.80
N ASP A 61 -8.71 -3.05 -4.04
CA ASP A 61 -8.94 -3.94 -5.18
C ASP A 61 -7.68 -4.02 -6.04
N ARG A 62 -7.33 -5.24 -6.45
CA ARG A 62 -6.35 -5.48 -7.50
C ARG A 62 -7.07 -5.52 -8.84
N VAL A 63 -6.64 -4.70 -9.79
CA VAL A 63 -7.25 -4.65 -11.12
C VAL A 63 -6.26 -5.15 -12.16
N ASN A 64 -6.67 -6.14 -12.94
CA ASN A 64 -5.90 -6.70 -14.05
C ASN A 64 -6.47 -6.21 -15.39
N SER A 65 -6.48 -4.90 -15.59
CA SER A 65 -7.04 -4.23 -16.77
C SER A 65 -6.10 -3.14 -17.26
N ASP A 66 -5.86 -3.08 -18.57
CA ASP A 66 -5.02 -2.04 -19.19
C ASP A 66 -5.60 -0.62 -19.05
N LEU A 67 -6.89 -0.52 -18.71
CA LEU A 67 -7.62 0.74 -18.59
C LEU A 67 -7.63 1.29 -17.16
N ASP A 68 -7.22 0.49 -16.19
CA ASP A 68 -7.29 0.82 -14.77
C ASP A 68 -5.90 0.84 -14.14
N CYS A 69 -5.80 1.42 -12.94
CA CYS A 69 -4.60 1.32 -12.13
C CYS A 69 -4.45 -0.11 -11.55
N ASP A 70 -3.22 -0.55 -11.31
CA ASP A 70 -2.94 -1.91 -10.84
C ASP A 70 -3.59 -2.21 -9.46
N VAL A 71 -3.64 -1.19 -8.59
CA VAL A 71 -4.32 -1.23 -7.29
C VAL A 71 -5.23 -0.03 -7.15
N VAL A 72 -6.46 -0.24 -6.68
CA VAL A 72 -7.45 0.81 -6.45
C VAL A 72 -7.92 0.77 -5.00
N VAL A 73 -7.88 1.91 -4.30
CA VAL A 73 -8.37 2.03 -2.92
C VAL A 73 -9.72 2.74 -2.91
N SER A 74 -10.74 2.04 -2.40
CA SER A 74 -12.12 2.53 -2.25
C SER A 74 -12.66 3.20 -3.51
N ASP A 75 -12.41 2.61 -4.69
CA ASP A 75 -12.82 3.09 -6.03
C ASP A 75 -12.42 4.54 -6.36
N THR A 76 -11.49 5.13 -5.63
CA THR A 76 -11.22 6.57 -5.70
C THR A 76 -9.76 6.91 -5.90
N ILE A 77 -8.86 6.12 -5.34
CA ILE A 77 -7.40 6.34 -5.47
C ILE A 77 -6.84 5.24 -6.33
N GLY A 78 -6.32 5.62 -7.50
CA GLY A 78 -5.62 4.69 -8.39
C GLY A 78 -4.13 4.68 -8.10
N ILE A 79 -3.55 3.51 -7.95
CA ILE A 79 -2.12 3.31 -7.70
C ILE A 79 -1.56 2.39 -8.76
N THR A 80 -0.51 2.83 -9.45
CA THR A 80 0.22 2.00 -10.42
C THR A 80 1.66 1.78 -9.97
N VAL A 81 2.15 0.56 -10.17
CA VAL A 81 3.53 0.17 -9.86
C VAL A 81 4.19 -0.27 -11.15
N ARG A 82 5.36 0.32 -11.44
CA ARG A 82 6.16 -0.03 -12.61
C ARG A 82 7.57 -0.39 -12.22
N GLN A 83 8.12 -1.39 -12.88
CA GLN A 83 9.49 -1.85 -12.67
C GLN A 83 10.38 -1.51 -13.87
N ASP A 84 11.64 -1.17 -13.60
CA ASP A 84 12.71 -1.10 -14.61
C ASP A 84 12.44 -0.18 -15.82
N LEU A 85 11.72 0.93 -15.59
CA LEU A 85 11.33 1.90 -16.62
C LEU A 85 12.52 2.59 -17.31
N VAL A 86 12.58 2.40 -18.63
CA VAL A 86 13.42 3.22 -19.52
C VAL A 86 12.67 4.45 -20.02
N ALA A 87 13.39 5.42 -20.60
CA ALA A 87 12.85 6.69 -21.09
C ALA A 87 11.55 6.58 -21.91
N ASP A 88 11.46 5.62 -22.84
CA ASP A 88 10.28 5.46 -23.69
C ASP A 88 9.08 4.86 -22.94
N GLU A 89 9.32 4.06 -21.90
CA GLU A 89 8.27 3.53 -21.04
C GLU A 89 7.73 4.62 -20.10
N ILE A 90 8.60 5.52 -19.61
CA ILE A 90 8.19 6.69 -18.82
C ILE A 90 7.30 7.62 -19.65
N LYS A 91 7.59 7.81 -20.94
CA LYS A 91 6.73 8.61 -21.84
C LYS A 91 5.35 7.97 -22.03
N ARG A 92 5.29 6.64 -22.22
CA ARG A 92 4.01 5.91 -22.31
C ARG A 92 3.22 5.98 -21.01
N LEU A 93 3.91 5.84 -19.88
CA LEU A 93 3.31 6.00 -18.56
C LEU A 93 2.69 7.39 -18.38
N ALA A 94 3.34 8.44 -18.90
CA ALA A 94 2.79 9.79 -18.87
C ALA A 94 1.43 9.90 -19.58
N GLU A 95 1.23 9.16 -20.67
CA GLU A 95 -0.05 9.09 -21.39
C GLU A 95 -1.10 8.32 -20.58
N GLN A 96 -0.71 7.19 -19.97
CA GLN A 96 -1.59 6.40 -19.10
C GLN A 96 -2.06 7.20 -17.87
N VAL A 97 -1.16 7.95 -17.22
CA VAL A 97 -1.49 8.78 -16.06
C VAL A 97 -2.59 9.80 -16.37
N ARG A 98 -2.61 10.36 -17.59
CA ARG A 98 -3.68 11.29 -18.00
C ARG A 98 -5.04 10.62 -18.09
N GLU A 99 -5.08 9.35 -18.47
CA GLU A 99 -6.32 8.59 -18.45
C GLU A 99 -6.73 8.26 -17.00
N TYR A 100 -5.78 7.88 -16.15
CA TYR A 100 -6.04 7.64 -14.73
C TYR A 100 -6.59 8.88 -14.01
N GLN A 101 -6.09 10.07 -14.30
CA GLN A 101 -6.59 11.33 -13.71
C GLN A 101 -8.07 11.61 -14.00
N LYS A 102 -8.63 11.04 -15.09
CA LYS A 102 -10.06 11.17 -15.44
C LYS A 102 -10.94 10.21 -14.64
N SER A 103 -10.38 9.08 -14.22
CA SER A 103 -11.10 7.99 -13.55
C SER A 103 -11.01 8.07 -12.02
N TYR A 104 -9.93 8.63 -11.49
CA TYR A 104 -9.64 8.65 -10.05
C TYR A 104 -9.56 10.07 -9.50
N THR A 105 -9.75 10.22 -8.19
CA THR A 105 -9.62 11.51 -7.50
C THR A 105 -8.20 11.81 -7.06
N HIS A 106 -7.35 10.78 -6.97
CA HIS A 106 -5.92 10.86 -6.74
C HIS A 106 -5.25 9.72 -7.50
N VAL A 107 -4.07 9.98 -8.07
CA VAL A 107 -3.25 8.97 -8.74
C VAL A 107 -1.90 8.89 -8.05
N VAL A 108 -1.43 7.67 -7.80
CA VAL A 108 -0.07 7.44 -7.31
C VAL A 108 0.68 6.54 -8.29
N VAL A 109 1.88 6.95 -8.65
CA VAL A 109 2.78 6.21 -9.53
C VAL A 109 4.01 5.82 -8.73
N ILE A 110 4.30 4.52 -8.64
CA ILE A 110 5.45 4.00 -7.90
C ILE A 110 6.42 3.34 -8.87
N ALA A 111 7.65 3.83 -8.89
CA ALA A 111 8.72 3.28 -9.74
C ALA A 111 9.71 2.45 -8.90
N CYS A 112 9.81 1.17 -9.24
CA CYS A 112 10.69 0.16 -8.67
C CYS A 112 11.86 -0.17 -9.63
N GLY A 113 12.94 -0.75 -9.12
CA GLY A 113 14.06 -1.22 -9.94
C GLY A 113 14.96 -0.09 -10.43
N SER A 114 15.54 -0.25 -11.62
CA SER A 114 16.37 0.74 -12.33
C SER A 114 15.50 1.69 -13.15
N ILE A 115 15.71 3.01 -13.05
CA ILE A 115 14.86 3.99 -13.77
C ILE A 115 15.75 5.03 -14.42
N ASP A 116 15.34 5.52 -15.58
CA ASP A 116 15.91 6.74 -16.17
C ASP A 116 15.53 7.96 -15.29
N ASP A 117 16.42 8.31 -14.37
CA ASP A 117 16.17 9.34 -13.35
C ASP A 117 15.91 10.72 -13.97
N ASP A 118 16.55 11.07 -15.08
CA ASP A 118 16.39 12.36 -15.75
C ASP A 118 14.99 12.51 -16.34
N VAL A 119 14.52 11.49 -17.07
CA VAL A 119 13.19 11.51 -17.68
C VAL A 119 12.11 11.37 -16.61
N TRP A 120 12.37 10.62 -15.54
CA TRP A 120 11.48 10.52 -14.39
C TRP A 120 11.31 11.85 -13.66
N GLU A 121 12.40 12.57 -13.35
CA GLU A 121 12.34 13.88 -12.71
C GLU A 121 11.57 14.89 -13.58
N GLN A 122 11.81 14.87 -14.90
CA GLN A 122 11.06 15.72 -15.83
C GLN A 122 9.56 15.42 -15.82
N LEU A 123 9.17 14.14 -15.70
CA LEU A 123 7.77 13.74 -15.56
C LEU A 123 7.18 14.31 -14.26
N GLN A 124 7.90 14.20 -13.13
CA GLN A 124 7.44 14.73 -11.85
C GLN A 124 7.19 16.24 -11.90
N ILE A 125 8.14 17.01 -12.45
CA ILE A 125 8.03 18.47 -12.61
C ILE A 125 6.79 18.82 -13.44
N THR A 126 6.57 18.10 -14.55
CA THR A 126 5.42 18.31 -15.44
C THR A 126 4.08 18.25 -14.71
N TYR A 127 3.92 17.33 -13.74
CA TYR A 127 2.70 17.15 -12.97
C TYR A 127 2.63 18.02 -11.70
N GLN A 128 3.76 18.42 -11.14
CA GLN A 128 3.81 19.43 -10.07
C GLN A 128 3.36 20.80 -10.57
N ASP A 129 3.79 21.20 -11.78
CA ASP A 129 3.41 22.48 -12.39
C ASP A 129 1.91 22.54 -12.75
N GLN A 130 1.27 21.39 -12.97
CA GLN A 130 -0.17 21.30 -13.29
C GLN A 130 -1.07 21.60 -12.09
N HIS A 131 -0.62 21.42 -10.84
CA HIS A 131 -1.40 21.75 -9.64
C HIS A 131 -1.77 23.24 -9.55
N GLY A 132 -1.12 24.12 -10.32
CA GLY A 132 -1.40 25.56 -10.36
C GLY A 132 -2.41 26.01 -11.44
N MET A 133 -2.78 25.16 -12.40
CA MET A 133 -3.68 25.49 -13.52
C MET A 133 -5.03 24.79 -13.33
N ASN A 134 -5.72 25.16 -12.27
CA ASN A 134 -6.84 24.44 -11.64
C ASN A 134 -8.20 24.54 -12.38
N ASN A 135 -8.24 24.29 -13.70
CA ASN A 135 -9.50 24.31 -14.47
C ASN A 135 -9.67 23.13 -15.47
N ASP A 136 -8.73 22.18 -15.57
CA ASP A 136 -8.89 21.01 -16.44
C ASP A 136 -9.49 19.83 -15.64
N PRO A 137 -10.59 19.19 -16.09
CA PRO A 137 -11.07 17.93 -15.51
C PRO A 137 -10.06 16.77 -15.52
N GLY A 138 -8.88 16.94 -16.15
CA GLY A 138 -7.72 16.04 -16.03
C GLY A 138 -6.66 16.44 -14.99
N SER A 139 -6.89 17.44 -14.12
CA SER A 139 -5.89 17.95 -13.17
C SER A 139 -5.89 17.26 -11.78
N THR A 140 -6.39 16.03 -11.69
CA THR A 140 -6.34 15.25 -10.45
C THR A 140 -4.90 15.17 -9.92
N PRO A 141 -4.66 15.35 -8.60
CA PRO A 141 -3.33 15.24 -8.02
C PRO A 141 -2.63 13.91 -8.36
N VAL A 142 -1.39 14.01 -8.82
CA VAL A 142 -0.52 12.85 -9.07
C VAL A 142 0.67 12.87 -8.13
N MET A 143 0.87 11.78 -7.40
CA MET A 143 2.05 11.57 -6.56
C MET A 143 2.99 10.56 -7.22
N PHE A 144 4.28 10.89 -7.24
CA PHE A 144 5.32 10.02 -7.76
C PHE A 144 6.22 9.54 -6.65
N LEU A 145 6.36 8.23 -6.50
CA LEU A 145 7.20 7.58 -5.50
C LEU A 145 8.28 6.76 -6.18
N ARG A 146 9.49 6.81 -5.64
CA ARG A 146 10.63 6.01 -6.11
C ARG A 146 11.05 5.01 -5.04
N ARG A 147 11.23 3.74 -5.41
CA ARG A 147 11.72 2.67 -4.54
C ARG A 147 12.94 2.03 -5.19
N ARG A 148 14.12 2.42 -4.73
CA ARG A 148 15.40 1.87 -5.20
C ARG A 148 15.61 0.49 -4.61
N GLU A 149 16.20 -0.42 -5.36
CA GLU A 149 16.42 -1.81 -4.93
C GLU A 149 17.16 -1.93 -3.59
N VAL A 150 18.11 -1.02 -3.32
CA VAL A 150 18.83 -0.93 -2.03
C VAL A 150 17.93 -0.70 -0.81
N SER A 151 16.66 -0.32 -1.02
CA SER A 151 15.67 -0.07 0.03
C SER A 151 14.70 -1.24 0.25
N TYR A 152 14.78 -2.30 -0.55
CA TYR A 152 13.87 -3.44 -0.45
C TYR A 152 14.12 -4.23 0.83
N GLY A 153 13.03 -4.72 1.42
CA GLY A 153 13.03 -5.43 2.71
C GLY A 153 13.31 -4.55 3.94
N ASN A 154 13.61 -3.25 3.76
CA ASN A 154 13.84 -2.32 4.87
C ASN A 154 12.58 -1.57 5.32
N GLY A 155 11.51 -1.64 4.53
CA GLY A 155 10.21 -1.06 4.83
C GLY A 155 9.33 -2.00 5.66
N LYS A 156 8.11 -1.54 5.93
CA LYS A 156 7.10 -2.40 6.57
C LYS A 156 6.44 -3.30 5.54
N SER A 157 6.13 -4.52 5.95
CA SER A 157 5.43 -5.56 5.18
C SER A 157 4.02 -5.78 5.72
N ALA A 158 3.17 -6.49 4.97
CA ALA A 158 1.84 -6.85 5.42
C ALA A 158 1.86 -7.63 6.76
N ALA A 159 2.88 -8.47 6.96
CA ALA A 159 3.06 -9.28 8.18
C ALA A 159 3.23 -8.44 9.45
N ASP A 160 3.72 -7.19 9.35
CA ASP A 160 3.87 -6.29 10.49
C ASP A 160 2.52 -5.75 11.02
N TYR A 161 1.47 -5.88 10.20
CA TYR A 161 0.13 -5.35 10.46
C TYR A 161 -0.92 -6.44 10.69
N GLN A 162 -0.59 -7.69 10.38
CA GLN A 162 -1.37 -8.84 10.80
C GLN A 162 -1.32 -8.89 12.33
N GLN A 163 -2.42 -8.50 12.98
CA GLN A 163 -2.59 -8.80 14.41
C GLN A 163 -2.35 -10.30 14.59
N PRO A 164 -1.59 -10.74 15.61
CA PRO A 164 -1.63 -12.13 15.99
C PRO A 164 -3.11 -12.46 16.25
N ALA A 165 -3.68 -13.34 15.44
CA ALA A 165 -4.91 -14.01 15.79
C ALA A 165 -4.71 -14.51 17.23
N ASP A 166 -5.59 -14.10 18.13
CA ASP A 166 -5.52 -14.37 19.57
C ASP A 166 -4.82 -15.69 19.94
N THR A 167 -3.50 -15.63 20.14
CA THR A 167 -2.78 -16.58 20.99
C THR A 167 -2.53 -15.95 22.34
N THR A 168 -3.55 -15.32 22.89
CA THR A 168 -3.58 -14.89 24.29
C THR A 168 -4.82 -15.50 24.95
N GLY A 169 -4.81 -16.82 25.09
CA GLY A 169 -5.90 -17.54 25.73
C GLY A 169 -5.56 -18.93 26.27
N GLU A 170 -4.68 -19.71 25.63
CA GLU A 170 -4.56 -21.14 26.00
C GLU A 170 -3.14 -21.72 26.08
N SER A 171 -2.05 -20.92 26.05
CA SER A 171 -0.69 -21.50 26.14
C SER A 171 0.05 -21.26 27.47
N LEU A 172 -0.38 -20.30 28.30
CA LEU A 172 0.31 -20.00 29.58
C LEU A 172 -0.24 -20.76 30.80
N LEU A 173 -1.41 -21.40 30.70
CA LEU A 173 -1.97 -22.20 31.82
C LEU A 173 -1.63 -23.70 31.73
N GLU A 174 -1.24 -24.24 30.57
CA GLU A 174 -0.86 -25.66 30.48
C GLU A 174 0.56 -25.96 31.00
N MET A 175 1.48 -24.99 30.99
CA MET A 175 2.83 -25.22 31.57
C MET A 175 2.88 -25.12 33.10
N THR A 176 1.85 -24.60 33.78
CA THR A 176 1.87 -24.48 35.25
C THR A 176 1.09 -25.59 35.98
N VAL A 177 0.14 -26.27 35.32
CA VAL A 177 -0.67 -27.32 35.98
C VAL A 177 0.07 -28.67 36.09
N SER A 178 1.04 -28.96 35.22
CA SER A 178 1.80 -30.22 35.29
C SER A 178 2.90 -30.24 36.36
N ALA A 179 3.32 -29.09 36.90
CA ALA A 179 4.34 -29.01 37.94
C ALA A 179 3.79 -29.19 39.38
N ILE A 180 2.50 -28.89 39.62
CA ILE A 180 1.92 -28.93 40.97
C ILE A 180 1.32 -30.31 41.32
N GLN A 181 0.99 -31.16 40.34
CA GLN A 181 0.44 -32.49 40.63
C GLN A 181 1.48 -33.57 40.97
N ARG A 182 2.79 -33.30 40.87
CA ARG A 182 3.83 -34.27 41.28
C ARG A 182 4.25 -34.20 42.76
N ARG A 183 3.80 -33.22 43.55
CA ARG A 183 4.21 -33.08 44.97
C ARG A 183 3.19 -33.56 46.02
N VAL A 184 1.94 -33.84 45.66
CA VAL A 184 0.90 -34.21 46.65
C VAL A 184 0.71 -35.73 46.80
N ARG A 185 1.35 -36.58 45.98
CA ARG A 185 1.26 -38.05 46.09
C ARG A 185 2.34 -38.74 46.94
N ARG A 186 3.16 -38.00 47.69
CA ARG A 186 4.22 -38.56 48.57
C ARG A 186 4.01 -38.36 50.08
N LEU A 187 2.81 -38.00 50.54
CA LEU A 187 2.52 -37.83 51.97
C LEU A 187 1.31 -38.63 52.48
N LYS A 188 0.95 -39.72 51.81
CA LYS A 188 0.07 -40.76 52.39
C LYS A 188 0.64 -42.15 52.14
N ARG A 189 1.68 -42.50 52.90
CA ARG A 189 1.93 -43.85 53.42
C ARG A 189 2.60 -43.71 54.77
#